data_AF-A0A523YSB1-F1
#
_entry.id   AF-A0A523YSB1-F1
#
_cell.length_a   1.000
_cell.length_b   1.000
_cell.length_c   1.000
_cell.angle_alpha   90.00
_cell.angle_beta   90.00
_cell.angle_gamma   90.00
#
_symmetry.space_group_name_H-M   'P 1'
#
loop_
_entity.id
_entity.type
_entity.pdbx_description
1 polymer ?
#
loop_
_entity_poly.entity_id
_entity_poly.type
_entity_poly.pdbx_seq_one_letter_code
_entity_poly.pdbx_strand_id
1 'polypeptide(L)'
;MKYRYSGRIQDRLINRLERKEKRESFRRDRFFKFKLAEIHNKVSQAILLNKIIETENSQAISDLIMQGLNKAYKSNEFDFKYFIAPIRTLVPRPNPYALYLTQYILEVIIDDPNVIEVYGTDLEIYTLIDNIISQINEKFERTEEEIVKQLSRNKSLISGSRDYEIALEQLFYKKIGSSEASTK
;
A
#
# COMPACT_ATOMS: atom_id res chain seq x y z
N MET A 1 39.62 -1.44 25.60
CA MET A 1 39.51 -2.01 24.23
C MET A 1 38.69 -1.04 23.39
N LYS A 2 39.32 -0.20 22.55
CA LYS A 2 38.60 0.76 21.69
C LYS A 2 38.08 0.00 20.48
N TYR A 3 36.76 -0.18 20.35
CA TYR A 3 36.16 -0.69 19.12
C TYR A 3 36.55 0.26 17.99
N ARG A 4 37.48 -0.17 17.13
CA ARG A 4 37.70 0.47 15.83
C ARG A 4 36.46 0.16 15.00
N TYR A 5 35.42 0.98 15.15
CA TYR A 5 34.26 0.99 14.29
C TYR A 5 34.74 1.46 12.91
N SER A 6 35.20 0.50 12.11
CA SER A 6 35.75 0.76 10.79
C SER A 6 34.65 1.36 9.93
N GLY A 7 34.82 2.59 9.44
CA GLY A 7 33.89 3.25 8.51
C GLY A 7 33.45 2.35 7.35
N ARG A 8 34.35 1.48 6.85
CA ARG A 8 34.04 0.48 5.81
C ARG A 8 32.96 -0.56 6.17
N ILE A 9 32.68 -0.78 7.46
CA ILE A 9 31.60 -1.65 7.93
C ILE A 9 30.30 -0.84 8.01
N GLN A 10 30.37 0.41 8.51
CA GLN A 10 29.25 1.36 8.46
C GLN A 10 28.77 1.59 7.03
N ASP A 11 29.67 1.93 6.12
CA ASP A 11 29.34 2.20 4.72
C ASP A 11 28.70 0.99 4.07
N ARG A 12 29.18 -0.23 4.36
CA ARG A 12 28.57 -1.47 3.84
C ARG A 12 27.18 -1.73 4.41
N LEU A 13 26.95 -1.41 5.69
CA LEU A 13 25.64 -1.54 6.32
C LEU A 13 24.66 -0.50 5.77
N ILE A 14 25.09 0.77 5.67
CA ILE A 14 24.32 1.87 5.09
C ILE A 14 23.92 1.53 3.65
N ASN A 15 24.88 1.16 2.80
CA ASN A 15 24.60 0.75 1.41
C ASN A 15 23.61 -0.42 1.31
N ARG A 16 23.65 -1.38 2.25
CA ARG A 16 22.68 -2.49 2.27
C ARG A 16 21.30 -2.04 2.69
N LEU A 17 21.21 -1.14 3.68
CA LEU A 17 19.96 -0.56 4.15
C LEU A 17 19.30 0.26 3.05
N GLU A 18 20.04 1.16 2.40
CA GLU A 18 19.54 1.96 1.28
C GLU A 18 19.03 1.09 0.13
N ARG A 19 19.77 0.03 -0.24
CA ARG A 19 19.32 -0.91 -1.27
C ARG A 19 18.07 -1.68 -0.86
N LYS A 20 17.91 -1.98 0.43
CA LYS A 20 16.71 -2.66 0.94
C LYS A 20 15.53 -1.70 0.88
N GLU A 21 15.70 -0.48 1.39
CA GLU A 21 14.68 0.56 1.40
C GLU A 21 14.20 0.93 -0.01
N LYS A 22 15.13 1.12 -0.96
CA LYS A 22 14.78 1.39 -2.35
C LYS A 22 13.97 0.27 -2.98
N ARG A 23 14.31 -1.00 -2.67
CA ARG A 23 13.55 -2.16 -3.16
C ARG A 23 12.16 -2.23 -2.56
N GLU A 24 12.05 -2.00 -1.26
CA GLU A 24 10.76 -1.92 -0.57
C GLU A 24 9.89 -0.80 -1.14
N SER A 25 10.46 0.37 -1.43
CA SER A 25 9.74 1.46 -2.09
C SER A 25 9.23 1.07 -3.46
N PHE A 26 10.09 0.51 -4.32
CA PHE A 26 9.69 0.04 -5.65
C PHE A 26 8.59 -1.01 -5.60
N ARG A 27 8.66 -1.94 -4.64
CA ARG A 27 7.62 -2.97 -4.45
C ARG A 27 6.30 -2.35 -4.02
N ARG A 28 6.33 -1.40 -3.08
CA ARG A 28 5.14 -0.65 -2.65
C ARG A 28 4.52 0.14 -3.80
N ASP A 29 5.33 0.86 -4.58
CA ASP A 29 4.83 1.64 -5.72
C ASP A 29 4.12 0.75 -6.74
N ARG A 30 4.70 -0.42 -7.06
CA ARG A 30 4.05 -1.41 -7.94
C ARG A 30 2.77 -1.95 -7.33
N PHE A 31 2.81 -2.33 -6.06
CA PHE A 31 1.64 -2.84 -5.35
C PHE A 31 0.48 -1.85 -5.47
N PHE A 32 0.69 -0.57 -5.13
CA PHE A 32 -0.35 0.45 -5.28
C PHE A 32 -0.76 0.67 -6.73
N LYS A 33 0.20 0.79 -7.67
CA LYS A 33 -0.11 0.95 -9.10
C LYS A 33 -1.10 -0.11 -9.62
N PHE A 34 -0.93 -1.36 -9.20
CA PHE A 34 -1.74 -2.48 -9.69
C PHE A 34 -2.98 -2.78 -8.83
N LYS A 35 -2.96 -2.41 -7.55
CA LYS A 35 -3.99 -2.81 -6.59
C LYS A 35 -4.84 -1.67 -6.04
N LEU A 36 -4.59 -0.42 -6.43
CA LEU A 36 -5.34 0.75 -5.97
C LEU A 36 -6.86 0.56 -6.06
N ALA A 37 -7.36 0.11 -7.22
CA ALA A 37 -8.79 -0.11 -7.43
C ALA A 37 -9.36 -1.25 -6.59
N GLU A 38 -8.60 -2.34 -6.39
CA GLU A 38 -9.02 -3.44 -5.53
C GLU A 38 -9.07 -3.01 -4.06
N ILE A 39 -8.06 -2.25 -3.60
CA ILE A 39 -8.01 -1.68 -2.25
C ILE A 39 -9.20 -0.74 -2.04
N HIS A 40 -9.42 0.19 -2.97
CA HIS A 40 -10.56 1.11 -2.94
C HIS A 40 -11.88 0.38 -2.78
N ASN A 41 -12.19 -0.56 -3.69
CA ASN A 41 -13.46 -1.27 -3.64
C ASN A 41 -13.67 -2.02 -2.33
N LYS A 42 -12.65 -2.74 -1.84
CA LYS A 42 -12.77 -3.52 -0.60
C LYS A 42 -12.85 -2.65 0.64
N VAL A 43 -12.06 -1.58 0.71
CA VAL A 43 -12.08 -0.65 1.86
C VAL A 43 -13.43 0.07 1.92
N SER A 44 -13.91 0.63 0.80
CA SER A 44 -15.20 1.32 0.74
C SER A 44 -16.35 0.39 1.18
N GLN A 45 -16.36 -0.86 0.71
CA GLN A 45 -17.38 -1.84 1.13
C GLN A 45 -17.24 -2.19 2.62
N ALA A 46 -16.03 -2.47 3.09
CA ALA A 46 -15.80 -2.93 4.45
C ALA A 46 -16.16 -1.86 5.49
N ILE A 47 -15.84 -0.60 5.23
CA ILE A 47 -16.16 0.51 6.14
C ILE A 47 -17.67 0.64 6.33
N LEU A 48 -18.45 0.54 5.26
CA LEU A 48 -19.92 0.60 5.33
C LEU A 48 -20.51 -0.65 6.00
N LEU A 49 -20.03 -1.85 5.64
CA LEU A 49 -20.53 -3.11 6.18
C LEU A 49 -20.26 -3.26 7.69
N ASN A 50 -19.09 -2.80 8.15
CA ASN A 50 -18.72 -2.83 9.57
C ASN A 50 -19.25 -1.62 10.34
N LYS A 51 -20.07 -0.77 9.71
CA LYS A 51 -20.64 0.46 10.29
C LYS A 51 -19.58 1.39 10.88
N ILE A 52 -18.39 1.45 10.27
CA ILE A 52 -17.37 2.44 10.62
C ILE A 52 -17.82 3.83 10.19
N ILE A 53 -18.55 3.94 9.08
CA ILE A 53 -19.15 5.19 8.62
C ILE A 53 -20.63 4.98 8.38
N GLU A 54 -21.44 5.86 8.95
CA GLU A 54 -22.87 5.97 8.67
C GLU A 54 -23.12 7.12 7.69
N THR A 55 -23.92 6.84 6.66
CA THR A 55 -24.18 7.76 5.55
C THR A 55 -25.48 7.36 4.84
N GLU A 56 -26.16 8.33 4.23
CA GLU A 56 -27.24 8.09 3.25
C GLU A 56 -26.72 8.01 1.80
N ASN A 57 -25.45 8.35 1.56
CA ASN A 57 -24.83 8.43 0.24
C ASN A 57 -23.56 7.58 0.16
N SER A 58 -23.74 6.26 -0.03
CA SER A 58 -22.62 5.32 -0.13
C SER A 58 -21.64 5.61 -1.28
N GLN A 59 -22.11 6.24 -2.36
CA GLN A 59 -21.25 6.62 -3.47
C GLN A 59 -20.28 7.74 -3.06
N ALA A 60 -20.75 8.74 -2.31
CA ALA A 60 -19.88 9.79 -1.80
C ALA A 60 -18.74 9.23 -0.93
N ILE A 61 -19.04 8.25 -0.06
CA ILE A 61 -18.00 7.60 0.75
C ILE A 61 -16.99 6.85 -0.12
N SER A 62 -17.47 6.12 -1.13
CA SER A 62 -16.58 5.45 -2.09
C SER A 62 -15.64 6.44 -2.78
N ASP A 63 -16.16 7.60 -3.21
CA ASP A 63 -15.37 8.63 -3.86
C ASP A 63 -14.36 9.27 -2.89
N LEU A 64 -14.75 9.53 -1.64
CA LEU A 64 -13.87 10.03 -0.59
C LEU A 64 -12.71 9.07 -0.28
N ILE A 65 -12.97 7.76 -0.21
CA ILE A 65 -11.93 6.76 -0.02
C ILE A 65 -10.97 6.74 -1.21
N MET A 66 -11.48 6.83 -2.45
CA MET A 66 -10.64 6.95 -3.63
C MET A 66 -9.79 8.22 -3.60
N GLN A 67 -10.35 9.35 -3.15
CA GLN A 67 -9.59 10.59 -2.98
C GLN A 67 -8.48 10.44 -1.93
N GLY A 68 -8.77 9.83 -0.78
CA GLY A 68 -7.79 9.56 0.28
C GLY A 68 -6.63 8.69 -0.22
N LEU A 69 -6.95 7.60 -0.93
CA LEU A 69 -5.96 6.72 -1.58
C LEU A 69 -5.10 7.47 -2.59
N ASN A 70 -5.70 8.30 -3.44
CA ASN A 70 -4.96 9.10 -4.41
C ASN A 70 -4.07 10.15 -3.76
N LYS A 71 -4.52 10.79 -2.68
CA LYS A 71 -3.69 11.72 -1.89
C LYS A 71 -2.50 10.96 -1.30
N ALA A 72 -2.73 9.83 -0.64
CA ALA A 72 -1.68 8.99 -0.08
C ALA A 72 -0.62 8.58 -1.13
N TYR A 73 -1.06 8.20 -2.33
CA TYR A 73 -0.17 7.79 -3.41
C TYR A 73 0.63 8.96 -4.03
N LYS A 74 0.07 10.17 -4.06
CA LYS A 74 0.69 11.34 -4.69
C LYS A 74 1.48 12.21 -3.71
N SER A 75 1.29 12.05 -2.41
CA SER A 75 2.01 12.81 -1.39
C SER A 75 3.51 12.54 -1.47
N ASN A 76 4.29 13.60 -1.29
CA ASN A 76 5.72 13.43 -1.04
C ASN A 76 5.94 12.83 0.37
N GLU A 77 7.15 12.35 0.61
CA GLU A 77 7.50 11.66 1.86
C GLU A 77 7.26 12.51 3.11
N PHE A 78 7.54 13.82 3.05
CA PHE A 78 7.36 14.72 4.19
C PHE A 78 5.88 14.91 4.52
N ASP A 79 5.07 15.29 3.54
CA ASP A 79 3.63 15.52 3.72
C ASP A 79 2.93 14.24 4.18
N PHE A 80 3.31 13.10 3.61
CA PHE A 80 2.78 11.80 4.02
C PHE A 80 3.09 11.52 5.50
N LYS A 81 4.36 11.67 5.91
CA LYS A 81 4.79 11.42 7.30
C LYS A 81 4.20 12.42 8.28
N TYR A 82 4.04 13.66 7.86
CA TYR A 82 3.43 14.72 8.67
C TYR A 82 1.95 14.41 8.91
N PHE A 83 1.21 14.03 7.86
CA PHE A 83 -0.20 13.69 7.96
C PHE A 83 -0.45 12.53 8.94
N ILE A 84 0.32 11.45 8.86
CA ILE A 84 0.15 10.30 9.77
C ILE A 84 0.80 10.48 11.15
N ALA A 85 1.47 11.61 11.41
CA ALA A 85 2.23 11.82 12.63
C ALA A 85 1.41 11.64 13.92
N PRO A 86 0.13 12.06 14.00
CA PRO A 86 -0.69 11.93 15.21
C PRO A 86 -0.88 10.47 15.66
N ILE A 87 -1.07 9.55 14.72
CA ILE A 87 -1.34 8.13 15.00
C ILE A 87 -0.16 7.20 14.67
N ARG A 88 1.04 7.74 14.43
CA ARG A 88 2.21 6.96 14.00
C ARG A 88 2.64 5.85 14.97
N THR A 89 2.25 5.96 16.24
CA THR A 89 2.56 4.99 17.30
C THR A 89 1.36 4.10 17.65
N LEU A 90 0.29 4.12 16.86
CA LEU A 90 -0.93 3.33 17.10
C LEU A 90 -0.63 1.84 17.25
N VAL A 91 0.31 1.31 16.46
CA VAL A 91 0.83 -0.06 16.57
C VAL A 91 2.36 -0.10 16.38
N PRO A 92 3.07 -1.15 16.85
CA PRO A 92 4.55 -1.17 16.81
C PRO A 92 5.19 -1.22 15.42
N ARG A 93 4.49 -1.74 14.41
CA ARG A 93 4.97 -1.86 13.02
C ARG A 93 3.82 -1.57 12.06
N PRO A 94 3.40 -0.30 11.97
CA PRO A 94 2.21 0.04 11.22
C PRO A 94 2.44 -0.04 9.73
N ASN A 95 1.40 -0.41 9.00
CA ASN A 95 1.32 -0.17 7.57
C ASN A 95 1.06 1.33 7.34
N PRO A 96 1.99 2.06 6.69
CA PRO A 96 1.89 3.50 6.55
C PRO A 96 0.64 3.96 5.79
N TYR A 97 0.15 3.17 4.82
CA TYR A 97 -1.05 3.50 4.06
C TYR A 97 -2.33 3.20 4.83
N ALA A 98 -2.32 2.16 5.67
CA ALA A 98 -3.44 1.92 6.58
C ALA A 98 -3.55 3.05 7.62
N LEU A 99 -2.41 3.52 8.17
CA LEU A 99 -2.39 4.73 9.00
C LEU A 99 -2.91 5.93 8.22
N TYR A 100 -2.45 6.15 6.99
CA TYR A 100 -2.90 7.27 6.19
C TYR A 100 -4.41 7.27 6.01
N LEU A 101 -5.01 6.14 5.62
CA LEU A 101 -6.46 6.07 5.47
C LEU A 101 -7.22 6.17 6.79
N THR A 102 -6.67 5.64 7.89
CA THR A 102 -7.25 5.80 9.22
C THR A 102 -7.31 7.27 9.59
N GLN A 103 -6.18 7.99 9.45
CA GLN A 103 -6.11 9.42 9.68
C GLN A 103 -7.05 10.20 8.75
N TYR A 104 -7.10 9.81 7.47
CA TYR A 104 -7.98 10.44 6.50
C TYR A 104 -9.46 10.29 6.87
N ILE A 105 -9.85 9.15 7.42
CA ILE A 105 -11.21 8.95 7.93
C ILE A 105 -11.47 9.89 9.12
N LEU A 106 -10.55 9.90 10.08
CA LEU A 106 -10.69 10.62 11.34
C LEU A 106 -10.54 12.15 11.24
N GLU A 107 -9.87 12.68 10.21
CA GLU A 107 -9.63 14.13 10.06
C GLU A 107 -10.30 14.75 8.84
N VAL A 108 -10.68 13.96 7.84
CA VAL A 108 -11.20 14.50 6.57
C VAL A 108 -12.59 13.99 6.27
N ILE A 109 -12.81 12.67 6.36
CA ILE A 109 -14.12 12.11 6.03
C ILE A 109 -15.14 12.43 7.12
N ILE A 110 -14.74 12.45 8.39
CA ILE A 110 -15.65 12.77 9.51
C ILE A 110 -16.38 14.12 9.36
N ASP A 111 -15.76 15.08 8.67
CA ASP A 111 -16.31 16.43 8.45
C ASP A 111 -17.07 16.57 7.10
N ASP A 112 -17.19 15.49 6.31
CA ASP A 112 -17.90 15.55 5.02
C ASP A 112 -19.43 15.64 5.22
N PRO A 113 -20.15 16.52 4.49
CA PRO A 113 -21.61 16.65 4.64
C PRO A 113 -22.42 15.39 4.33
N ASN A 114 -21.85 14.42 3.61
CA ASN A 114 -22.50 13.15 3.34
C ASN A 114 -22.28 12.11 4.45
N VAL A 115 -21.47 12.43 5.46
CA VAL A 115 -21.21 11.56 6.61
C VAL A 115 -22.11 11.98 7.77
N ILE A 116 -22.86 11.01 8.30
CA ILE A 116 -23.71 11.21 9.47
C ILE A 116 -22.87 11.05 10.74
N GLU A 117 -22.08 9.97 10.81
CA GLU A 117 -21.25 9.65 11.96
C GLU A 117 -20.11 8.71 11.58
N VAL A 118 -18.99 8.79 12.31
CA VAL A 118 -17.86 7.85 12.22
C VAL A 118 -17.75 7.09 13.54
N TYR A 119 -17.84 5.77 13.46
CA TYR A 119 -17.77 4.87 14.62
C TYR A 119 -16.47 4.07 14.67
N GLY A 120 -16.14 3.63 15.88
CA GLY A 120 -14.98 2.80 16.16
C GLY A 120 -13.77 3.60 16.64
N THR A 121 -12.86 2.92 17.32
CA THR A 121 -11.58 3.49 17.75
C THR A 121 -10.58 3.56 16.60
N ASP A 122 -9.56 4.42 16.72
CA ASP A 122 -8.44 4.50 15.76
C ASP A 122 -7.86 3.10 15.46
N LEU A 123 -7.73 2.27 16.51
CA LEU A 123 -7.21 0.91 16.40
C LEU A 123 -8.14 -0.01 15.60
N GLU A 124 -9.45 0.07 15.80
CA GLU A 124 -10.44 -0.73 15.07
C GLU A 124 -10.46 -0.36 13.59
N ILE A 125 -10.49 0.94 13.27
CA ILE A 125 -10.46 1.45 11.90
C ILE A 125 -9.16 1.03 11.21
N TYR A 126 -8.02 1.24 11.88
CA TYR A 126 -6.72 0.81 11.39
C TYR A 126 -6.67 -0.69 11.12
N THR A 127 -7.13 -1.51 12.06
CA THR A 127 -7.06 -2.98 11.97
C THR A 127 -7.90 -3.48 10.80
N LEU A 128 -9.10 -2.91 10.59
CA LEU A 128 -9.94 -3.25 9.45
C LEU A 128 -9.21 -2.99 8.12
N ILE A 129 -8.66 -1.79 7.96
CA ILE A 129 -8.00 -1.36 6.72
C ILE A 129 -6.71 -2.15 6.49
N ASP A 130 -5.88 -2.32 7.53
CA ASP A 130 -4.60 -3.03 7.44
C ASP A 130 -4.81 -4.51 7.08
N ASN A 131 -5.84 -5.15 7.62
CA ASN A 131 -6.21 -6.51 7.25
C ASN A 131 -6.55 -6.63 5.76
N ILE A 132 -7.32 -5.68 5.21
CA ILE A 132 -7.67 -5.67 3.78
C ILE A 132 -6.42 -5.49 2.93
N ILE A 133 -5.60 -4.48 3.23
CA ILE A 133 -4.37 -4.20 2.46
C ILE A 133 -3.42 -5.39 2.54
N SER A 134 -3.24 -5.99 3.71
CA SER A 134 -2.37 -7.16 3.91
C SER A 134 -2.83 -8.36 3.09
N GLN A 135 -4.13 -8.68 3.09
CA GLN A 135 -4.66 -9.78 2.28
C GLN A 135 -4.47 -9.56 0.78
N ILE A 136 -4.63 -8.32 0.30
CA ILE A 136 -4.39 -7.99 -1.11
C ILE A 136 -2.88 -8.09 -1.41
N ASN A 137 -2.02 -7.62 -0.50
CA ASN A 137 -0.58 -7.67 -0.65
C ASN A 137 -0.07 -9.12 -0.72
N GLU A 138 -0.54 -10.02 0.15
CA GLU A 138 -0.16 -11.44 0.09
C GLU A 138 -0.49 -12.08 -1.28
N LYS A 139 -1.66 -11.77 -1.84
CA LYS A 139 -2.05 -12.27 -3.17
C LYS A 139 -1.18 -11.66 -4.28
N PHE A 140 -0.86 -10.38 -4.15
CA PHE A 140 0.04 -9.68 -5.06
C PHE A 140 1.46 -10.27 -5.03
N GLU A 141 2.02 -10.52 -3.85
CA GLU A 141 3.35 -11.11 -3.66
C GLU A 141 3.44 -12.52 -4.26
N ARG A 142 2.43 -13.37 -4.03
CA ARG A 142 2.38 -14.70 -4.68
C ARG A 142 2.39 -14.58 -6.20
N THR A 143 1.63 -13.63 -6.75
CA THR A 143 1.59 -13.37 -8.19
C THR A 143 2.95 -12.87 -8.71
N GLU A 144 3.60 -11.96 -7.97
CA GLU A 144 4.94 -11.45 -8.26
C GLU A 144 5.97 -12.57 -8.31
N GLU A 145 5.98 -13.45 -7.29
CA GLU A 145 6.91 -14.58 -7.21
C GLU A 145 6.74 -15.54 -8.38
N GLU A 146 5.50 -15.82 -8.80
CA GLU A 146 5.24 -16.66 -9.97
C GLU A 146 5.76 -16.03 -11.26
N ILE A 147 5.56 -14.72 -11.45
CA ILE A 147 6.08 -13.98 -12.61
C ILE A 147 7.61 -13.99 -12.61
N VAL A 148 8.24 -13.74 -11.46
CA VAL A 148 9.70 -13.78 -11.32
C VAL A 148 10.25 -15.19 -11.61
N LYS A 149 9.59 -16.26 -11.14
CA LYS A 149 9.95 -17.64 -11.46
C LYS A 149 9.82 -17.97 -12.95
N GLN A 150 8.88 -17.35 -13.66
CA GLN A 150 8.76 -17.49 -15.11
C GLN A 150 9.89 -16.77 -15.83
N LEU A 151 10.20 -15.54 -15.42
CA LEU A 151 11.28 -14.73 -16.01
C LEU A 151 12.66 -15.35 -15.79
N SER A 152 12.91 -15.95 -14.62
CA SER A 152 14.20 -16.60 -14.32
C SER A 152 14.51 -17.79 -15.22
N ARG A 153 13.51 -18.38 -15.88
CA ARG A 153 13.72 -19.45 -16.89
C ARG A 153 14.32 -18.89 -18.18
N ASN A 154 14.12 -17.59 -18.45
CA ASN A 154 14.65 -16.93 -19.62
C ASN A 154 16.02 -16.31 -19.33
N LYS A 155 17.10 -17.02 -19.72
CA LYS A 155 18.48 -16.59 -19.48
C LYS A 155 18.89 -15.31 -20.24
N SER A 156 18.10 -14.85 -21.22
CA SER A 156 18.39 -13.61 -21.95
C SER A 156 17.99 -12.34 -21.19
N LEU A 157 17.15 -12.44 -20.16
CA LEU A 157 16.70 -11.30 -19.37
C LEU A 157 17.53 -11.18 -18.09
N ILE A 158 18.29 -10.09 -17.98
CA ILE A 158 19.12 -9.80 -16.81
C ILE A 158 18.26 -9.09 -15.77
N SER A 159 18.15 -9.64 -14.56
CA SER A 159 17.41 -9.00 -13.46
C SER A 159 17.90 -7.56 -13.22
N GLY A 160 16.98 -6.60 -13.26
CA GLY A 160 17.28 -5.18 -13.11
C GLY A 160 17.73 -4.48 -14.39
N SER A 161 17.74 -5.16 -15.54
CA SER A 161 17.79 -4.48 -16.84
C SER A 161 16.45 -3.83 -17.18
N ARG A 162 16.47 -2.82 -18.05
CA ARG A 162 15.26 -2.19 -18.57
C ARG A 162 14.32 -3.23 -19.21
N ASP A 163 14.87 -4.14 -20.01
CA ASP A 163 14.09 -5.17 -20.69
C ASP A 163 13.42 -6.14 -19.72
N TYR A 164 14.11 -6.47 -18.62
CA TYR A 164 13.55 -7.29 -17.55
C TYR A 164 12.38 -6.58 -16.85
N GLU A 165 12.52 -5.28 -16.57
CA GLU A 165 11.46 -4.48 -15.95
C GLU A 165 10.23 -4.38 -16.86
N ILE A 166 10.42 -4.13 -18.16
CA ILE A 166 9.35 -4.11 -19.16
C ILE A 166 8.64 -5.47 -19.24
N ALA A 167 9.40 -6.57 -19.29
CA ALA A 167 8.83 -7.92 -19.35
C ALA A 167 8.05 -8.27 -18.08
N LEU A 168 8.56 -7.89 -16.91
CA LEU A 168 7.87 -8.06 -15.63
C LEU A 168 6.55 -7.31 -15.62
N GLU A 169 6.54 -6.04 -16.03
CA GLU A 169 5.33 -5.22 -16.09
C GLU A 169 4.29 -5.78 -17.06
N GLN A 170 4.70 -6.21 -18.26
CA GLN A 170 3.81 -6.83 -19.24
C GLN A 170 3.16 -8.12 -18.71
N LEU A 171 3.94 -8.97 -18.03
CA LEU A 171 3.41 -10.19 -17.41
C LEU A 171 2.42 -9.87 -16.29
N PHE A 172 2.68 -8.81 -15.51
CA PHE A 172 1.73 -8.33 -14.50
C PHE A 172 0.41 -7.89 -15.13
N TYR A 173 0.44 -7.04 -16.16
CA TYR A 173 -0.77 -6.61 -16.86
C TYR A 173 -1.55 -7.79 -17.46
N LYS A 174 -0.84 -8.74 -18.08
CA LYS A 174 -1.47 -9.96 -18.62
C LYS A 174 -2.16 -10.76 -17.53
N LYS A 175 -1.50 -10.93 -16.38
CA LYS A 175 -2.01 -11.74 -15.28
C LYS A 175 -3.19 -11.05 -14.59
N ILE A 176 -3.08 -9.76 -14.29
CA ILE A 176 -4.15 -8.96 -13.69
C ILE A 176 -5.36 -8.87 -14.61
N GLY A 177 -5.16 -8.52 -15.89
CA GLY A 177 -6.24 -8.46 -16.88
C GLY A 177 -6.94 -9.80 -17.10
N SER A 178 -6.19 -10.92 -17.02
CA SER A 178 -6.81 -12.25 -17.07
C SER A 178 -7.64 -12.59 -15.83
N SER A 179 -7.23 -12.13 -14.64
CA SER A 179 -8.01 -12.31 -13.40
C SER A 179 -9.26 -11.43 -13.35
N GLU A 180 -9.23 -10.21 -13.87
CA GLU A 180 -10.44 -9.36 -13.96
C GLU A 180 -11.46 -9.90 -14.97
N ALA A 181 -11.01 -10.52 -16.07
CA ALA A 181 -11.87 -11.17 -17.05
C ALA A 181 -12.53 -12.45 -16.53
N SER A 182 -11.89 -13.17 -15.58
CA SER A 182 -12.43 -14.39 -14.98
C SER A 182 -13.43 -14.15 -13.84
N THR A 183 -13.60 -12.90 -13.41
CA THR A 183 -14.49 -12.52 -12.29
C THR A 183 -15.76 -11.79 -12.77
N LYS A 184 -16.03 -11.79 -14.08
CA LYS A 184 -17.27 -11.29 -14.68
C LYS A 184 -18.19 -12.43 -15.09
#